data_AF-A0A699R274-F1
#
_entry.id   AF-A0A699R274-F1
#
_cell.length_a   1.000
_cell.length_b   1.000
_cell.length_c   1.000
_cell.angle_alpha   90.00
_cell.angle_beta   90.00
_cell.angle_gamma   90.00
#
_symmetry.space_group_name_H-M   'P 1'
#
loop_
_entity.id
_entity.type
_entity.pdbx_description
1 polymer ?
#
loop_
_entity_poly.entity_id
_entity_poly.type
_entity_poly.pdbx_seq_one_letter_code
_entity_poly.pdbx_strand_id
1 'polypeptide(L)' 'MLIFSRTPLFLWAEAIATACFTQNRSIIHRRFNKTPYELINDRKPDISFLHVFGALCYPKNDREDIGKLGAK' A
#
# COMPACT_ATOMS: atom_id res chain seq x y z
N MET A 1 -9.76 11.59 9.85
CA MET A 1 -9.17 10.99 11.07
C MET A 1 -10.21 10.06 11.69
N LEU A 2 -9.85 8.85 12.15
CA LEU A 2 -10.79 7.83 12.68
C LEU A 2 -11.71 8.36 13.81
N ILE A 3 -11.29 9.43 14.48
CA ILE A 3 -12.07 10.15 15.49
C ILE A 3 -13.40 10.72 14.92
N PHE A 4 -13.46 10.99 13.62
CA PHE A 4 -14.65 11.55 12.96
C PHE A 4 -15.53 10.50 12.27
N SER A 5 -15.10 9.23 12.19
CA SER A 5 -15.80 8.19 11.41
C SER A 5 -16.91 7.46 12.16
N ARG A 6 -17.19 7.81 13.44
CA ARG A 6 -18.16 7.11 14.30
C ARG A 6 -17.99 5.58 14.27
N THR A 7 -16.76 5.10 14.13
CA THR A 7 -16.46 3.67 14.03
C THR A 7 -16.56 3.00 15.40
N PRO A 8 -17.09 1.77 15.48
CA PRO A 8 -17.15 1.01 16.72
C PRO A 8 -15.80 0.95 17.44
N LEU A 9 -15.78 1.22 18.76
CA LEU A 9 -14.53 1.30 19.54
C LEU A 9 -13.69 0.01 19.45
N PHE A 10 -14.33 -1.15 19.37
CA PHE A 10 -13.63 -2.44 19.32
C PHE A 10 -12.73 -2.60 18.08
N LEU A 11 -13.04 -1.91 16.97
CA LEU A 11 -12.26 -1.96 15.74
C LEU A 11 -10.99 -1.09 15.79
N TRP A 12 -10.84 -0.23 16.81
CA TRP A 12 -9.73 0.72 16.87
C TRP A 12 -8.39 0.02 17.07
N ALA A 13 -8.35 -1.02 17.90
CA ALA A 13 -7.14 -1.82 18.11
C ALA A 13 -6.68 -2.48 16.81
N GLU A 14 -7.62 -3.06 16.05
CA GLU A 14 -7.34 -3.68 14.76
C GLU A 14 -6.92 -2.66 13.70
N ALA A 15 -7.57 -1.50 13.66
CA ALA A 15 -7.24 -0.42 12.74
C ALA A 15 -5.81 0.11 12.99
N ILE A 16 -5.44 0.32 14.26
CA ILE A 16 -4.09 0.75 14.66
C ILE A 16 -3.07 -0.33 14.31
N ALA A 17 -3.33 -1.59 14.67
CA ALA A 17 -2.43 -2.71 14.35
C ALA A 17 -2.19 -2.81 12.84
N THR A 18 -3.25 -2.71 12.03
CA THR A 18 -3.18 -2.75 10.56
C THR A 18 -2.42 -1.55 10.00
N ALA A 19 -2.66 -0.34 10.50
CA ALA A 19 -1.94 0.86 10.09
C ALA A 19 -0.43 0.75 10.40
N CYS A 20 -0.06 0.34 11.62
CA CYS A 20 1.33 0.13 11.99
C CYS A 20 1.98 -0.98 11.14
N PHE A 21 1.27 -2.10 10.94
CA PHE A 21 1.75 -3.23 10.15
C PHE A 21 2.09 -2.83 8.72
N THR A 22 1.18 -2.10 8.08
CA THR A 22 1.33 -1.63 6.69
C THR A 22 2.41 -0.57 6.59
N GLN A 23 2.43 0.43 7.47
CA GLN A 23 3.45 1.48 7.46
C GLN A 23 4.87 0.93 7.64
N ASN A 24 5.06 0.01 8.58
CA ASN A 24 6.38 -0.57 8.88
C ASN A 24 6.94 -1.40 7.72
N ARG A 25 6.08 -1.93 6.83
CA ARG A 25 6.47 -2.80 5.71
C ARG A 25 6.42 -2.15 4.33
N SER A 26 5.75 -1.00 4.17
CA SER A 26 5.55 -0.35 2.87
C SER A 26 6.24 1.00 2.73
N ILE A 27 6.40 1.76 3.82
CA ILE A 27 6.98 3.10 3.75
C ILE A 27 8.50 2.97 3.63
N ILE A 28 9.04 3.46 2.52
CA ILE A 28 10.49 3.50 2.29
C ILE A 28 11.04 4.78 2.91
N HIS A 29 11.94 4.63 3.87
CA HIS A 29 12.64 5.77 4.46
C HIS A 29 13.73 6.26 3.51
N ARG A 30 13.55 7.45 2.91
CA ARG A 30 14.43 8.01 1.87
C ARG A 30 15.93 7.97 2.20
N ARG A 31 16.31 8.25 3.45
CA ARG A 31 17.72 8.25 3.90
C ARG A 31 18.40 6.88 3.75
N PHE A 32 17.67 5.81 4.00
CA PHE A 32 18.23 4.45 4.04
C PHE A 32 17.79 3.61 2.85
N ASN A 33 16.83 4.10 2.07
CA ASN A 33 16.17 3.38 0.98
C ASN A 33 15.67 1.98 1.41
N LYS A 34 15.22 1.89 2.67
CA LYS A 34 14.73 0.68 3.34
C LYS A 34 13.46 1.00 4.10
N THR A 35 12.63 -0.01 4.32
CA THR A 35 11.46 0.06 5.20
C THR A 35 11.89 -0.07 6.67
N PRO A 36 11.08 0.42 7.64
CA PRO A 36 11.35 0.19 9.06
C PRO A 36 11.54 -1.30 9.42
N TYR A 37 10.78 -2.20 8.79
CA TYR A 37 10.93 -3.63 8.97
C TYR A 37 12.32 -4.14 8.54
N GLU A 38 12.81 -3.70 7.38
CA GLU A 38 14.14 -4.06 6.88
C GLU A 38 15.26 -3.48 7.74
N LEU A 39 15.06 -2.31 8.34
CA LEU A 39 16.04 -1.70 9.24
C LEU A 39 16.20 -2.46 10.56
N ILE A 40 15.12 -3.08 11.06
CA ILE A 40 15.14 -3.80 12.34
C ILE A 40 15.55 -5.27 12.16
N ASN A 41 15.11 -5.90 11.07
CA ASN A 41 15.27 -7.34 10.87
C ASN A 41 16.33 -7.71 9.85
N ASP A 42 16.94 -6.72 9.17
CA ASP A 42 17.87 -6.90 8.06
C ASP A 42 17.36 -7.84 6.95
N ARG A 43 16.04 -7.98 6.84
CA ARG A 43 15.33 -8.85 5.90
C ARG A 43 14.19 -8.10 5.25
N LYS A 44 13.97 -8.34 3.95
CA LYS A 44 12.79 -7.83 3.24
C LYS A 44 11.51 -8.41 3.82
N PRO A 45 10.45 -7.60 4.04
CA PRO A 45 9.16 -8.13 4.45
C PRO A 45 8.59 -9.00 3.33
N ASP A 46 8.08 -10.18 3.69
CA ASP A 46 7.13 -10.86 2.82
C ASP A 46 5.81 -10.09 2.85
N ILE A 47 5.22 -9.88 1.68
CA ILE A 47 3.95 -9.18 1.49
C ILE A 47 2.99 -9.97 0.58
N SER A 48 3.34 -11.20 0.23
CA SER A 48 2.58 -12.07 -0.68
C SER A 48 1.17 -12.40 -0.17
N PHE A 49 0.95 -12.34 1.15
CA PHE A 49 -0.35 -12.56 1.79
C PHE A 49 -1.31 -11.36 1.68
N LEU A 50 -0.84 -10.19 1.22
CA LEU A 50 -1.71 -9.01 1.07
C LEU A 50 -2.66 -9.20 -0.11
N HIS A 51 -3.93 -8.89 0.12
CA HIS A 51 -4.94 -8.90 -0.94
C HIS A 51 -4.73 -7.71 -1.89
N VAL A 52 -4.67 -7.98 -3.20
CA VAL A 52 -4.61 -6.94 -4.23
C VAL A 52 -6.01 -6.33 -4.37
N PHE A 53 -6.16 -5.07 -3.94
CA PHE A 53 -7.39 -4.32 -4.13
C PHE A 53 -7.37 -3.57 -5.47
N GLY A 54 -8.47 -3.64 -6.20
CA GLY A 54 -8.66 -2.93 -7.47
C GLY A 54 -9.91 -3.41 -8.20
N ALA A 55 -10.38 -2.63 -9.16
CA ALA A 55 -11.42 -3.05 -10.10
C ALA A 55 -10.85 -3.02 -11.52
N LEU A 56 -11.36 -3.89 -12.40
CA LEU A 56 -11.06 -3.80 -13.82
C LEU A 56 -11.50 -2.41 -14.33
N CYS A 57 -10.54 -1.61 -14.79
CA CYS A 57 -10.80 -0.35 -15.45
C CYS A 57 -10.34 -0.42 -16.90
N TYR A 58 -11.21 0.01 -17.81
CA TYR A 58 -10.84 0.25 -19.19
C TYR A 58 -10.49 1.73 -19.32
N PRO A 59 -9.26 2.10 -19.67
CA PRO A 59 -8.97 3.49 -19.99
C PRO A 59 -9.87 3.89 -21.16
N LYS A 60 -10.65 4.95 -20.98
CA LYS A 60 -11.43 5.54 -22.08
C LYS A 60 -10.42 6.18 -23.03
N ASN A 61 -10.01 5.42 -24.04
CA ASN A 61 -9.15 5.91 -25.10
C ASN A 61 -10.01 6.71 -26.08
N ASP A 62 -10.10 8.01 -25.87
CA ASP A 62 -10.80 8.97 -26.73
C ASP A 62 -9.94 9.48 -27.90
N ARG A 63 -8.71 8.97 -28.01
CA ARG A 63 -7.77 9.27 -29.08
C ARG A 63 -7.63 8.06 -29.99
N GLU A 64 -7.76 8.30 -31.29
CA GLU A 64 -7.39 7.33 -32.32
C GLU A 64 -5.91 6.96 -32.11
N ASP A 65 -5.68 5.71 -31.72
CA ASP A 65 -4.41 4.99 -31.74
C ASP A 65 -3.16 5.70 -31.14
N ILE A 66 -3.19 6.03 -29.85
CA ILE A 66 -1.94 6.08 -29.10
C ILE A 66 -1.56 4.63 -28.74
N GLY A 67 -0.67 4.06 -29.53
CA GLY A 67 -0.16 2.70 -29.33
C GLY A 67 0.25 2.45 -27.88
N LYS A 68 -0.01 1.22 -27.42
CA LYS A 68 0.39 0.65 -26.12
C LYS A 68 1.80 1.13 -25.80
N LEU A 69 2.00 1.79 -24.65
CA LEU A 69 3.30 2.31 -24.20
C LEU A 69 4.38 1.25 -24.44
N GLY A 70 5.17 1.46 -25.49
CA GLY A 70 6.22 0.54 -25.89
C GLY A 70 7.24 0.44 -24.77
N ALA A 71 7.52 -0.79 -24.34
CA ALA A 71 8.68 -1.07 -23.53
C ALA A 71 9.93 -0.58 -24.28
N LYS A 72 10.76 0.21 -23.58
CA LYS A 72 12.14 0.45 -23.95
C LYS A 72 13.03 -0.50 -23.16
#